data_AF-A0A662D3U5-F1
#
_entry.id   AF-A0A662D3U5-F1
#
_cell.length_a   1.000
_cell.length_b   1.000
_cell.length_c   1.000
_cell.angle_alpha   90.00
_cell.angle_beta   90.00
_cell.angle_gamma   90.00
#
_symmetry.space_group_name_H-M   'P 1'
#
loop_
_entity.id
_entity.type
_entity.pdbx_description
1 polymer ?
#
loop_
_entity_poly.entity_id
_entity_poly.type
_entity_poly.pdbx_seq_one_letter_code
_entity_poly.pdbx_strand_id
1 'polypeptide(L)'
;MKKNAKKKVIDSYRLIVDDVVTDIKIISDPDEFVPIYHMSFPVLKPATEAVLDYVREKLISEMDLRPAEILSPEEMRKTKEKFMK
;
A
#
# COMPACT_ATOMS: atom_id res chain seq x y z
N MET A 1 -28.23 30.57 4.13
CA MET A 1 -28.70 29.21 3.79
C MET A 1 -27.60 28.49 3.01
N LYS A 2 -26.72 27.73 3.67
CA LYS A 2 -25.71 26.92 2.96
C LYS A 2 -26.44 25.70 2.39
N LYS A 3 -26.56 25.60 1.07
CA LYS A 3 -27.00 24.37 0.40
C LYS A 3 -26.05 23.26 0.85
N ASN A 4 -26.58 22.19 1.45
CA ASN A 4 -25.84 20.95 1.71
C ASN A 4 -25.36 20.39 0.38
N ALA A 5 -24.20 20.85 -0.09
CA ALA A 5 -23.53 20.23 -1.21
C ALA A 5 -23.13 18.82 -0.74
N LYS A 6 -23.59 17.80 -1.46
CA LYS A 6 -23.33 16.40 -1.10
C LYS A 6 -22.05 15.95 -1.81
N LYS A 7 -21.28 15.08 -1.15
CA LYS A 7 -20.14 14.38 -1.77
C LYS A 7 -20.60 13.77 -3.09
N LYS A 8 -19.84 14.02 -4.17
CA LYS A 8 -20.18 13.54 -5.51
C LYS A 8 -19.02 12.73 -6.06
N VAL A 9 -19.30 11.52 -6.55
CA VAL A 9 -18.34 10.78 -7.37
C VAL A 9 -18.24 11.50 -8.72
N ILE A 10 -17.05 11.98 -9.05
CA ILE A 10 -16.79 12.70 -10.29
C ILE A 10 -16.21 11.79 -11.38
N ASP A 11 -15.53 10.72 -10.98
CA ASP A 11 -14.98 9.73 -11.91
C ASP A 11 -14.66 8.41 -11.20
N SER A 12 -14.43 7.35 -11.97
CA SER A 12 -13.98 6.07 -11.47
C SER A 12 -13.20 5.30 -12.53
N TYR A 13 -12.15 4.60 -12.10
CA TYR A 13 -11.35 3.74 -12.98
C TYR A 13 -10.93 2.47 -12.25
N ARG A 14 -10.61 1.44 -13.04
CA ARG A 14 -10.03 0.19 -12.53
C ARG A 14 -8.53 0.24 -12.65
N LEU A 15 -7.84 -0.08 -11.56
CA LEU A 15 -6.39 -0.18 -11.48
C LEU A 15 -6.02 -1.65 -11.36
N ILE A 16 -5.07 -2.10 -12.19
CA ILE A 16 -4.50 -3.44 -12.16
C ILE A 16 -2.99 -3.28 -12.03
N VAL A 17 -2.42 -3.77 -10.93
CA VAL A 17 -0.97 -3.74 -10.65
C VAL A 17 -0.59 -5.08 -10.04
N ASP A 18 0.43 -5.74 -10.58
CA ASP A 18 0.91 -7.04 -10.10
C ASP A 18 -0.22 -8.07 -9.93
N ASP A 19 -1.12 -8.14 -10.91
CA ASP A 19 -2.34 -8.97 -10.92
C ASP A 19 -3.36 -8.68 -9.80
N VAL A 20 -3.16 -7.60 -9.03
CA VAL A 20 -4.12 -7.10 -8.05
C VAL A 20 -5.06 -6.10 -8.72
N VAL A 21 -6.36 -6.39 -8.69
CA VAL A 21 -7.41 -5.54 -9.26
C VAL A 21 -8.06 -4.71 -8.16
N THR A 22 -8.15 -3.39 -8.35
CA THR A 22 -8.89 -2.51 -7.45
C THR A 22 -9.68 -1.45 -8.22
N ASP A 23 -10.85 -1.09 -7.72
CA ASP A 23 -11.64 0.02 -8.26
C ASP A 23 -11.33 1.30 -7.47
N ILE A 24 -11.02 2.38 -8.20
CA ILE A 24 -10.76 3.71 -7.66
C ILE A 24 -11.94 4.62 -7.98
N LYS A 25 -12.42 5.36 -6.97
CA LYS A 25 -13.45 6.39 -7.11
C LYS A 25 -12.88 7.74 -6.75
N ILE A 26 -13.07 8.72 -7.63
CA ILE A 26 -12.68 10.09 -7.39
C ILE A 26 -13.90 10.85 -6.86
N ILE A 27 -13.79 11.39 -5.65
CA ILE A 27 -14.89 12.02 -4.91
C ILE A 27 -14.58 13.51 -4.76
N SER A 28 -15.48 14.35 -5.25
CA SER A 28 -15.51 15.78 -4.92
C SER A 28 -16.32 15.96 -3.64
N ASP A 29 -15.65 16.41 -2.59
CA ASP A 29 -16.27 16.81 -1.33
C ASP A 29 -16.29 18.34 -1.27
N PRO A 30 -17.46 18.98 -1.09
CA PRO A 30 -17.56 20.43 -1.03
C PRO A 30 -16.85 21.07 0.18
N ASP A 31 -16.49 20.28 1.20
CA ASP A 31 -15.67 20.74 2.32
C ASP A 31 -14.15 20.63 2.03
N GLU A 32 -13.77 20.03 0.90
CA GLU A 32 -12.38 19.84 0.47
C GLU A 32 -12.08 20.60 -0.82
N PHE A 33 -10.90 21.20 -0.89
CA PHE A 33 -10.48 21.92 -2.11
C PHE A 33 -9.98 20.97 -3.21
N VAL A 34 -9.60 19.75 -2.85
CA VAL A 34 -9.03 18.74 -3.75
C VAL A 34 -9.92 17.50 -3.83
N PRO A 35 -9.92 16.77 -4.96
CA PRO A 35 -10.63 15.50 -5.06
C PRO A 35 -10.00 14.44 -4.14
N ILE A 36 -10.85 13.66 -3.46
CA ILE A 36 -10.44 12.52 -2.66
C ILE A 36 -10.48 11.26 -3.54
N TYR A 37 -9.38 10.52 -3.56
CA TYR A 37 -9.30 9.21 -4.21
C TYR A 37 -9.62 8.12 -3.20
N HIS A 38 -10.71 7.41 -3.42
CA HIS A 38 -11.16 6.32 -2.58
C HIS A 38 -10.89 4.98 -3.27
N MET A 39 -10.16 4.11 -2.58
CA MET A 39 -9.88 2.74 -2.99
C MET A 39 -10.66 1.79 -2.10
N SER A 40 -11.33 0.81 -2.70
CA SER A 40 -12.04 -0.23 -1.95
C SER A 40 -11.27 -1.54 -2.01
N PHE A 41 -10.89 -2.06 -0.85
CA PHE A 41 -10.34 -3.41 -0.74
C PHE A 41 -11.46 -4.45 -0.60
N PRO A 42 -11.29 -5.67 -1.14
CA PRO A 42 -12.22 -6.75 -0.90
C PRO A 42 -12.23 -7.10 0.60
N VAL A 43 -13.43 -7.28 1.16
CA VAL A 43 -13.58 -7.79 2.52
C VAL A 43 -13.33 -9.30 2.48
N LEU A 44 -12.28 -9.74 3.16
CA LEU A 44 -11.94 -11.16 3.28
C LEU A 44 -12.81 -11.80 4.37
N LYS A 45 -13.24 -13.05 4.13
CA LYS A 45 -13.92 -13.83 5.17
C LYS A 45 -12.89 -14.33 6.19
N PRO A 46 -13.27 -14.55 7.46
CA PRO A 46 -12.33 -15.01 8.50
C PRO A 46 -11.55 -16.28 8.11
N ALA A 47 -12.19 -17.22 7.41
CA ALA A 47 -11.52 -18.42 6.93
C ALA A 47 -10.43 -18.12 5.88
N THR A 48 -10.69 -17.18 4.96
CA THR A 48 -9.72 -16.77 3.94
C THR A 48 -8.56 -16.00 4.57
N GLU A 49 -8.85 -15.15 5.55
CA GLU A 49 -7.84 -14.42 6.32
C GLU A 49 -6.89 -15.38 7.05
N ALA A 50 -7.42 -16.38 7.76
CA ALA A 50 -6.61 -17.38 8.44
C ALA A 50 -5.69 -18.17 7.49
N VAL A 51 -6.17 -18.50 6.28
CA VAL A 51 -5.35 -19.17 5.25
C VAL A 51 -4.25 -18.24 4.75
N LEU A 52 -4.56 -16.97 4.49
CA LEU A 52 -3.57 -16.00 4.02
C LEU A 52 -2.51 -15.70 5.09
N ASP A 53 -2.90 -15.68 6.36
CA ASP A 53 -1.97 -15.53 7.48
C ASP A 53 -1.01 -16.72 7.58
N TYR A 54 -1.53 -17.95 7.47
CA TYR A 54 -0.68 -19.15 7.42
C TYR A 54 0.33 -19.11 6.24
N VAL A 55 -0.13 -18.69 5.05
CA VAL A 55 0.76 -18.52 3.89
C VAL A 55 1.81 -17.45 4.15
N ARG A 56 1.43 -16.31 4.75
CA ARG A 56 2.35 -15.23 5.12
C ARG A 56 3.43 -15.73 6.08
N GLU A 57 3.05 -16.43 7.14
CA GLU A 57 3.98 -16.99 8.12
C GLU A 57 4.97 -17.96 7.47
N LYS A 58 4.47 -18.84 6.58
CA LYS A 58 5.31 -19.78 5.84
C LYS A 58 6.33 -19.06 4.96
N LEU A 59 5.91 -18.05 4.20
CA LEU A 59 6.80 -17.25 3.35
C LEU A 59 7.89 -16.56 4.19
N ILE A 60 7.54 -15.97 5.33
CA ILE A 60 8.51 -15.35 6.25
C ILE A 60 9.51 -16.40 6.74
N SER A 61 9.05 -17.60 7.09
CA SER A 61 9.92 -18.66 7.62
C SER A 61 10.89 -19.24 6.58
N GLU A 62 10.50 -19.25 5.31
CA GLU A 62 11.31 -19.74 4.20
C GLU A 62 12.24 -18.67 3.61
N MET A 63 12.02 -17.40 3.98
CA MET A 63 12.85 -16.29 3.55
C MET A 63 14.18 -16.32 4.32
N ASP A 64 15.17 -17.00 3.75
CA ASP A 64 16.55 -17.00 4.24
C ASP A 64 17.13 -15.59 4.03
N LEU A 65 16.99 -14.72 5.04
CA LEU A 65 17.58 -13.39 5.07
C LEU A 65 19.11 -13.54 5.15
N ARG A 66 19.75 -13.81 4.01
CA ARG A 66 21.21 -13.86 3.92
C ARG A 66 21.74 -12.46 4.28
N PRO A 67 22.55 -12.29 5.34
CA PRO A 67 23.07 -10.98 5.74
C PRO A 67 23.86 -10.26 4.63
N ALA A 68 24.35 -11.01 3.64
CA ALA A 68 25.05 -10.49 2.47
C ALA A 68 24.16 -9.63 1.54
N GLU A 69 22.83 -9.77 1.59
CA GLU A 69 21.90 -8.95 0.80
C GLU A 69 21.53 -7.63 1.49
N ILE A 70 21.82 -7.51 2.80
CA ILE A 70 21.44 -6.35 3.63
C ILE A 70 22.51 -5.24 3.61
N LEU A 71 23.75 -5.58 3.26
CA LEU A 71 24.84 -4.62 3.17
C LEU A 71 25.54 -4.79 1.82
N SER A 72 25.15 -3.98 0.83
CA SER A 72 26.01 -3.83 -0.34
C SER A 72 27.37 -3.28 0.13
N PRO A 73 28.50 -3.70 -0.48
CA PRO A 73 29.81 -3.13 -0.18
C PRO A 73 29.84 -1.59 -0.25
N GLU A 74 29.00 -0.99 -1.10
CA GLU A 74 28.84 0.46 -1.22
C GLU A 74 28.18 1.11 0.00
N GLU A 75 27.13 0.50 0.56
CA GLU A 75 26.46 1.00 1.77
C GLU A 75 27.36 0.91 3.00
N MET A 76 28.16 -0.15 3.07
CA MET A 76 29.16 -0.32 4.12
C MET A 76 30.28 0.75 4.02
N ARG A 77 30.68 1.10 2.79
CA ARG A 77 31.64 2.19 2.53
C ARG A 77 31.09 3.55 2.92
N LYS A 78 29.84 3.86 2.52
CA LYS A 78 29.13 5.11 2.88
C LYS A 78 28.93 5.24 4.40
N THR A 79 28.67 4.12 5.08
CA THR A 79 28.55 4.10 6.54
C THR A 79 29.88 4.42 7.19
N LYS A 80 30.98 3.77 6.77
CA LYS A 80 32.33 4.04 7.28
C LYS A 80 32.77 5.49 7.06
N GLU A 81 32.49 6.06 5.90
CA GLU A 81 32.80 7.47 5.58
C GLU A 81 32.03 8.46 6.47
N LYS A 82 30.78 8.16 6.85
CA LYS A 82 30.00 8.99 7.78
C LYS A 82 30.47 8.92 9.23
N PHE A 83 31.02 7.79 9.66
CA PHE A 83 31.54 7.61 11.03
C PHE A 83 33.00 8.09 11.22
N MET A 84 33.74 8.32 10.13
CA MET A 84 35.14 8.80 10.13
C MET A 84 35.27 10.32 9.88
N LYS A 85 34.14 11.04 9.86
CA LYS A 85 34.08 12.51 9.93
C LYS A 85 33.69 12.93 11.33
#